data_AF-A0A0G4F6I4-F1
#
_entry.id   AF-A0A0G4F6I4-F1
#
_cell.length_a   1.000
_cell.length_b   1.000
_cell.length_c   1.000
_cell.angle_alpha   90.00
_cell.angle_beta   90.00
_cell.angle_gamma   90.00
#
_symmetry.space_group_name_H-M   'P 1'
#
loop_
_entity.id
_entity.type
_entity.pdbx_description
1 polymer ?
#
loop_
_entity_poly.entity_id
_entity_poly.type
_entity_poly.pdbx_seq_one_letter_code
_entity_poly.pdbx_strand_id
1 'polypeptide(L)'
;MTEKMGSYDFDASIAALSSPEELPEDVFDSDLRVVSASVAAGLVAAQGEVRRELFGALRNKRLIGRVYRAFIDMTHETRQKMASIVLNPLCTHSVFPFTMEAISSLGDSPQTSINSLAAVLAKVLGEVDEEVTANVAFALLQGTMARGRREGNAADYWDFLVQHHPEILKRAASSVNGIVDGHSDSGASALTFIGAMYAPREAGFAFPPAPMPTFLWVSLLSTAVRIMTHERQEIRDMV
;
A
#
# COMPACT_ATOMS: atom_id res chain seq x y z
N MET A 1 29.09 0.88 -25.70
CA MET A 1 29.67 -0.04 -24.70
C MET A 1 29.30 0.51 -23.33
N THR A 2 28.00 0.57 -23.06
CA THR A 2 27.36 1.43 -22.07
C THR A 2 26.02 0.77 -21.77
N GLU A 3 25.90 0.05 -20.64
CA GLU A 3 24.64 -0.41 -19.98
C GLU A 3 24.80 -1.59 -18.99
N LYS A 4 26.01 -1.95 -18.52
CA LYS A 4 26.17 -3.04 -17.53
C LYS A 4 26.41 -2.61 -16.08
N MET A 5 26.64 -1.32 -15.81
CA MET A 5 27.02 -0.87 -14.47
C MET A 5 25.82 -0.75 -13.52
N GLY A 6 24.61 -0.43 -14.02
CA GLY A 6 23.42 -0.27 -13.16
C GLY A 6 22.75 -1.57 -12.69
N SER A 7 22.96 -2.70 -13.39
CA SER A 7 22.37 -4.00 -13.02
C SER A 7 23.12 -4.68 -11.88
N TYR A 8 24.45 -4.53 -11.81
CA TYR A 8 25.27 -5.14 -10.78
C TYR A 8 25.01 -4.54 -9.38
N ASP A 9 24.86 -3.22 -9.30
CA ASP A 9 24.59 -2.53 -8.04
C ASP A 9 23.19 -2.84 -7.49
N PHE A 10 22.20 -3.03 -8.37
CA PHE A 10 20.85 -3.44 -7.99
C PHE A 10 20.80 -4.85 -7.40
N ASP A 11 21.38 -5.83 -8.09
CA ASP A 11 21.36 -7.23 -7.64
C ASP A 11 22.13 -7.40 -6.30
N ALA A 12 23.25 -6.69 -6.15
CA ALA A 12 24.01 -6.66 -4.91
C ALA A 12 23.20 -6.05 -3.75
N SER A 13 22.51 -4.93 -4.00
CA SER A 13 21.65 -4.27 -3.00
C SER A 13 20.46 -5.14 -2.60
N ILE A 14 19.83 -5.84 -3.57
CA ILE A 14 18.75 -6.80 -3.29
C ILE A 14 19.27 -7.96 -2.44
N ALA A 15 20.45 -8.50 -2.76
CA ALA A 15 21.05 -9.58 -2.00
C ALA A 15 21.37 -9.16 -0.56
N ALA A 16 21.95 -7.97 -0.37
CA ALA A 16 22.25 -7.40 0.93
C ALA A 16 20.98 -7.20 1.77
N LEU A 17 19.96 -6.53 1.21
CA LEU A 17 18.69 -6.32 1.90
C LEU A 17 17.93 -7.63 2.16
N SER A 18 18.14 -8.68 1.37
CA SER A 18 17.55 -10.01 1.57
C SER A 18 18.32 -10.90 2.55
N SER A 19 19.53 -10.50 2.95
CA SER A 19 20.39 -11.23 3.89
C SER A 19 19.68 -11.49 5.22
N PRO A 20 19.96 -12.61 5.93
CA PRO A 20 19.50 -12.77 7.32
C PRO A 20 20.12 -11.76 8.30
N GLU A 21 21.30 -11.24 7.99
CA GLU A 21 22.13 -10.44 8.91
C GLU A 21 21.57 -9.03 9.05
N GLU A 22 21.50 -8.50 10.29
CA GLU A 22 21.17 -7.10 10.51
C GLU A 22 22.20 -6.20 9.83
N LEU A 23 21.71 -5.29 8.99
CA LEU A 23 22.54 -4.34 8.28
C LEU A 23 22.73 -3.09 9.16
N PRO A 24 23.94 -2.52 9.22
CA PRO A 24 24.14 -1.16 9.72
C PRO A 24 23.18 -0.18 9.03
N GLU A 25 22.67 0.81 9.75
CA GLU A 25 21.64 1.72 9.23
C GLU A 25 22.09 2.48 7.97
N ASP A 26 23.36 2.88 7.90
CA ASP A 26 23.96 3.55 6.76
C ASP A 26 24.02 2.65 5.51
N VAL A 27 24.35 1.36 5.70
CA VAL A 27 24.36 0.36 4.64
C VAL A 27 22.93 0.08 4.17
N PHE A 28 22.00 -0.11 5.12
CA PHE A 28 20.59 -0.30 4.81
C PHE A 28 20.01 0.86 3.99
N ASP A 29 20.28 2.10 4.41
CA ASP A 29 19.80 3.29 3.71
C ASP A 29 20.44 3.45 2.33
N SER A 30 21.71 3.06 2.18
CA SER A 30 22.39 3.05 0.89
C SER A 30 21.78 2.04 -0.08
N ASP A 31 21.61 0.78 0.34
CA ASP A 31 21.05 -0.28 -0.50
C ASP A 31 19.57 -0.01 -0.82
N LEU A 32 18.80 0.48 0.16
CA LEU A 32 17.40 0.87 -0.04
C LEU A 32 17.30 2.02 -1.05
N ARG A 33 18.24 2.98 -1.03
CA ARG A 33 18.30 4.06 -2.02
C ARG A 33 18.51 3.50 -3.42
N VAL A 34 19.47 2.60 -3.62
CA VAL A 34 19.73 1.97 -4.93
C VAL A 34 18.49 1.23 -5.42
N VAL A 35 17.88 0.39 -4.58
CA VAL A 35 16.68 -0.37 -4.93
C VAL A 35 15.51 0.56 -5.26
N SER A 36 15.27 1.60 -4.44
CA SER A 36 14.18 2.56 -4.70
C SER A 36 14.38 3.33 -6.01
N ALA A 37 15.61 3.74 -6.33
CA ALA A 37 15.94 4.42 -7.58
C ALA A 37 15.73 3.50 -8.79
N SER A 38 16.16 2.24 -8.71
CA SER A 38 15.93 1.24 -9.76
C SER A 38 14.45 0.91 -9.94
N VAL A 39 13.67 0.87 -8.85
CA VAL A 39 12.21 0.68 -8.93
C VAL A 39 11.54 1.89 -9.59
N ALA A 40 11.88 3.11 -9.18
CA ALA A 40 11.35 4.33 -9.80
C ALA A 40 11.67 4.38 -11.30
N ALA A 41 12.92 4.08 -11.68
CA ALA A 41 13.33 4.03 -13.09
C ALA A 41 12.60 2.93 -13.86
N GLY A 42 12.44 1.73 -13.27
CA GLY A 42 11.74 0.60 -13.87
C GLY A 42 10.23 0.82 -14.04
N LEU A 43 9.61 1.67 -13.22
CA LEU A 43 8.21 2.08 -13.38
C LEU A 43 8.02 3.03 -14.57
N VAL A 44 9.03 3.86 -14.89
CA VAL A 44 9.02 4.78 -16.03
C VAL A 44 9.40 4.05 -17.33
N ALA A 45 10.24 3.03 -17.26
CA ALA A 45 10.66 2.24 -18.42
C ALA A 45 9.52 1.34 -18.95
N ALA A 46 9.03 1.63 -20.15
CA ALA A 46 7.86 0.99 -20.77
C ALA A 46 8.06 -0.45 -21.30
N GLN A 47 8.80 -1.34 -20.60
CA GLN A 47 9.08 -2.70 -21.11
C GLN A 47 8.80 -3.83 -20.11
N GLY A 48 8.10 -4.85 -20.60
CA GLY A 48 7.52 -5.94 -19.81
C GLY A 48 8.54 -6.93 -19.21
N GLU A 49 9.69 -7.14 -19.84
CA GLU A 49 10.72 -8.06 -19.32
C GLU A 49 11.49 -7.44 -18.15
N VAL A 50 12.00 -6.20 -18.32
CA VAL A 50 12.68 -5.45 -17.25
C VAL A 50 11.79 -5.31 -16.01
N ARG A 51 10.51 -4.99 -16.22
CA ARG A 51 9.53 -4.90 -15.13
C ARG A 51 9.29 -6.24 -14.44
N ARG A 52 9.26 -7.35 -15.20
CA ARG A 52 9.06 -8.70 -14.66
C ARG A 52 10.28 -9.17 -13.86
N GLU A 53 11.49 -8.93 -14.35
CA GLU A 53 12.74 -9.26 -13.66
C GLU A 53 12.89 -8.46 -12.36
N LEU A 54 12.66 -7.14 -12.42
CA LEU A 54 12.64 -6.26 -11.26
C LEU A 54 11.68 -6.77 -10.18
N PHE A 55 10.43 -7.08 -10.55
CA PHE A 55 9.45 -7.58 -9.58
C PHE A 55 9.73 -9.01 -9.12
N GLY A 56 10.39 -9.82 -9.94
CA GLY A 56 10.92 -11.12 -9.53
C GLY A 56 11.96 -10.98 -8.43
N ALA A 57 12.90 -10.06 -8.58
CA ALA A 57 13.95 -9.78 -7.60
C ALA A 57 13.39 -9.27 -6.25
N LEU A 58 12.30 -8.49 -6.29
CA LEU A 58 11.64 -7.99 -5.08
C LEU A 58 10.83 -9.05 -4.31
N ARG A 59 10.59 -10.23 -4.88
CA ARG A 59 9.81 -11.32 -4.25
C ARG A 59 10.64 -12.10 -3.21
N ASN A 60 11.08 -11.40 -2.18
CA ASN A 60 11.77 -11.99 -1.05
C ASN A 60 11.08 -11.56 0.26
N LYS A 61 10.65 -12.54 1.08
CA LYS A 61 9.91 -12.25 2.32
C LYS A 61 10.69 -11.39 3.31
N ARG A 62 12.02 -11.58 3.41
CA ARG A 62 12.88 -10.80 4.30
C ARG A 62 13.06 -9.37 3.82
N LEU A 63 13.32 -9.21 2.52
CA LEU A 63 13.37 -7.89 1.89
C LEU A 63 12.08 -7.13 2.16
N ILE A 64 10.93 -7.71 1.83
CA ILE A 64 9.61 -7.09 2.05
C ILE A 64 9.42 -6.76 3.52
N GLY A 65 9.81 -7.66 4.42
CA GLY A 65 9.74 -7.44 5.86
C GLY A 65 10.53 -6.22 6.33
N ARG A 66 11.77 -6.07 5.85
CA ARG A 66 12.62 -4.92 6.19
C ARG A 66 12.11 -3.62 5.58
N VAL A 67 11.71 -3.66 4.31
CA VAL A 67 11.14 -2.49 3.63
C VAL A 67 9.83 -2.08 4.30
N TYR A 68 8.98 -3.02 4.72
CA TYR A 68 7.77 -2.72 5.49
C TYR A 68 8.11 -2.04 6.83
N ARG A 69 9.08 -2.55 7.59
CA ARG A 69 9.53 -1.91 8.84
C ARG A 69 10.06 -0.49 8.60
N ALA A 70 10.85 -0.30 7.55
CA ALA A 70 11.33 1.01 7.13
C ALA A 70 10.20 1.96 6.69
N PHE A 71 9.12 1.42 6.11
CA PHE A 71 7.94 2.19 5.72
C PHE A 71 7.12 2.68 6.92
N ILE A 72 6.95 1.84 7.94
CA ILE A 72 6.21 2.20 9.16
C ILE A 72 7.07 2.94 10.21
N ASP A 73 8.38 3.00 10.01
CA ASP A 73 9.29 3.78 10.85
C ASP A 73 9.16 5.28 10.56
N MET A 74 8.39 5.95 11.41
CA MET A 74 8.12 7.39 11.30
C MET A 74 9.31 8.27 11.67
N THR A 75 10.40 7.71 12.20
CA THR A 75 11.56 8.48 12.67
C THR A 75 12.50 8.91 11.53
N HIS A 76 12.41 8.26 10.36
CA HIS A 76 13.28 8.51 9.20
C HIS A 76 12.45 8.76 7.93
N GLU A 77 12.11 10.03 7.67
CA GLU A 77 11.21 10.39 6.54
C GLU A 77 11.76 9.96 5.17
N THR A 78 13.07 10.14 4.95
CA THR A 78 13.71 9.74 3.70
C THR A 78 13.66 8.23 3.51
N ARG A 79 13.91 7.46 4.57
CA ARG A 79 13.85 6.00 4.57
C ARG A 79 12.44 5.51 4.26
N GLN A 80 11.43 6.11 4.90
CA GLN A 80 10.02 5.84 4.64
C GLN A 80 9.66 6.11 3.18
N LYS A 81 10.10 7.24 2.60
CA LYS A 81 9.85 7.57 1.19
C LYS A 81 10.50 6.56 0.23
N MET A 82 11.74 6.16 0.50
CA MET A 82 12.38 5.12 -0.31
C MET A 82 11.63 3.78 -0.19
N ALA A 83 11.17 3.43 1.01
CA ALA A 83 10.41 2.22 1.24
C ALA A 83 9.03 2.23 0.56
N SER A 84 8.32 3.37 0.55
CA SER A 84 7.03 3.49 -0.14
C SER A 84 7.17 3.28 -1.65
N ILE A 85 8.23 3.82 -2.26
CA ILE A 85 8.54 3.59 -3.69
C ILE A 85 8.74 2.10 -3.98
N VAL A 86 9.45 1.38 -3.11
CA VAL A 86 9.71 -0.07 -3.28
C VAL A 86 8.43 -0.90 -3.05
N LEU A 87 7.60 -0.55 -2.07
CA LEU A 87 6.36 -1.27 -1.75
C LEU A 87 5.23 -1.02 -2.74
N ASN A 88 5.17 0.15 -3.35
CA ASN A 88 4.09 0.54 -4.26
C ASN A 88 3.79 -0.50 -5.35
N PRO A 89 4.78 -0.97 -6.16
CA PRO A 89 4.51 -2.02 -7.15
C PRO A 89 4.14 -3.38 -6.54
N LEU A 90 4.56 -3.66 -5.30
CA LEU A 90 4.24 -4.90 -4.58
C LEU A 90 2.83 -4.91 -4.02
N CYS A 91 2.16 -3.75 -4.02
CA CYS A 91 0.75 -3.58 -3.65
C CYS A 91 -0.22 -3.78 -4.83
N THR A 92 0.27 -4.23 -5.98
CA THR A 92 -0.57 -4.56 -7.15
C THR A 92 -1.22 -5.94 -7.01
N HIS A 93 -2.43 -6.11 -7.58
CA HIS A 93 -3.26 -7.31 -7.41
C HIS A 93 -2.52 -8.66 -7.63
N SER A 94 -1.56 -8.71 -8.56
CA SER A 94 -0.83 -9.96 -8.88
C SER A 94 0.28 -10.32 -7.89
N VAL A 95 0.77 -9.36 -7.11
CA VAL A 95 1.88 -9.56 -6.14
C VAL A 95 1.38 -9.45 -4.70
N PHE A 96 0.30 -8.71 -4.49
CA PHE A 96 -0.21 -8.36 -3.17
C PHE A 96 -0.44 -9.54 -2.21
N PRO A 97 -0.96 -10.72 -2.64
CA PRO A 97 -1.08 -11.87 -1.75
C PRO A 97 0.25 -12.31 -1.14
N PHE A 98 1.32 -12.32 -1.92
CA PHE A 98 2.67 -12.66 -1.47
C PHE A 98 3.22 -11.60 -0.51
N THR A 99 3.03 -10.31 -0.84
CA THR A 99 3.45 -9.18 0.00
C THR A 99 2.78 -9.26 1.37
N MET A 100 1.47 -9.52 1.43
CA MET A 100 0.75 -9.63 2.69
C MET A 100 1.13 -10.89 3.48
N GLU A 101 1.44 -12.00 2.82
CA GLU A 101 1.97 -13.19 3.49
C GLU A 101 3.34 -12.91 4.13
N ALA A 102 4.23 -12.21 3.41
CA ALA A 102 5.54 -11.80 3.92
C ALA A 102 5.41 -10.89 5.16
N ILE A 103 4.55 -9.87 5.09
CA ILE A 103 4.32 -8.95 6.22
C ILE A 103 3.68 -9.68 7.39
N SER A 104 2.70 -10.55 7.14
CA SER A 104 2.05 -11.32 8.22
C SER A 104 3.02 -12.25 8.93
N SER A 105 4.07 -12.71 8.26
CA SER A 105 5.11 -13.57 8.85
C SER A 105 6.07 -12.85 9.81
N LEU A 106 5.98 -11.51 9.92
CA LEU A 106 6.77 -10.73 10.87
C LEU A 106 6.33 -10.94 12.33
N GLY A 107 5.15 -11.52 12.55
CA GLY A 107 4.62 -11.81 13.89
C GLY A 107 3.95 -10.63 14.58
N ASP A 108 3.82 -9.49 13.90
CA ASP A 108 3.15 -8.30 14.44
C ASP A 108 1.65 -8.57 14.64
N SER A 109 1.10 -8.01 15.73
CA SER A 109 -0.34 -8.08 15.95
C SER A 109 -1.08 -7.19 14.95
N PRO A 110 -2.33 -7.53 14.58
CA PRO A 110 -3.15 -6.71 13.71
C PRO A 110 -3.30 -5.26 14.20
N GLN A 111 -3.45 -5.08 15.51
CA GLN A 111 -3.55 -3.78 16.15
C GLN A 111 -2.26 -2.96 15.95
N THR A 112 -1.10 -3.61 16.03
CA THR A 112 0.19 -2.95 15.78
C THR A 112 0.26 -2.47 14.34
N SER A 113 -0.09 -3.34 13.37
CA SER A 113 -0.12 -2.96 11.96
C SER A 113 -1.09 -1.82 11.68
N ILE A 114 -2.30 -1.84 12.26
CA ILE A 114 -3.29 -0.76 12.11
C ILE A 114 -2.76 0.54 12.70
N ASN A 115 -2.24 0.53 13.93
CA ASN A 115 -1.68 1.73 14.59
C ASN A 115 -0.53 2.34 13.78
N SER A 116 0.39 1.51 13.30
CA SER A 116 1.53 1.95 12.50
C SER A 116 1.10 2.58 11.18
N LEU A 117 0.16 1.95 10.47
CA LEU A 117 -0.37 2.48 9.21
C LEU A 117 -1.23 3.74 9.42
N ALA A 118 -1.94 3.83 10.55
CA ALA A 118 -2.65 5.03 10.96
C ALA A 118 -1.69 6.22 11.14
N ALA A 119 -0.57 6.00 11.84
CA ALA A 119 0.45 7.02 12.05
C ALA A 119 1.07 7.50 10.72
N VAL A 120 1.31 6.58 9.79
CA VAL A 120 1.76 6.92 8.42
C VAL A 120 0.73 7.83 7.73
N LEU A 121 -0.54 7.45 7.71
CA LEU A 121 -1.60 8.22 7.06
C LEU A 121 -1.87 9.58 7.71
N ALA A 122 -1.72 9.69 9.04
CA ALA A 122 -1.90 10.93 9.76
C ALA A 122 -0.84 11.99 9.39
N LYS A 123 0.35 11.56 8.97
CA LYS A 123 1.43 12.45 8.55
C LYS A 123 1.30 12.96 7.12
N VAL A 124 0.60 12.23 6.24
CA VAL A 124 0.42 12.59 4.83
C VAL A 124 -0.52 13.80 4.72
N LEU A 125 0.05 14.99 4.48
CA LEU A 125 -0.63 16.28 4.38
C LEU A 125 -1.27 16.56 3.00
N GLY A 126 -1.08 15.69 2.01
CA GLY A 126 -1.71 15.80 0.69
C GLY A 126 -0.81 16.40 -0.39
N GLU A 127 0.52 16.33 -0.25
CA GLU A 127 1.44 16.64 -1.34
C GLU A 127 1.57 15.46 -2.33
N VAL A 128 1.93 15.74 -3.59
CA VAL A 128 2.03 14.73 -4.67
C VAL A 128 2.98 13.58 -4.30
N ASP A 129 4.11 13.89 -3.65
CA ASP A 129 5.08 12.89 -3.20
C ASP A 129 4.56 12.00 -2.06
N GLU A 130 3.50 12.42 -1.38
CA GLU A 130 2.87 11.70 -0.29
C GLU A 130 1.74 10.78 -0.77
N GLU A 131 1.28 10.92 -2.02
CA GLU A 131 0.24 10.06 -2.59
C GLU A 131 0.68 8.61 -2.69
N VAL A 132 1.95 8.35 -3.06
CA VAL A 132 2.50 6.99 -3.10
C VAL A 132 2.49 6.38 -1.70
N THR A 133 2.86 7.16 -0.69
CA THR A 133 2.85 6.72 0.71
C THR A 133 1.43 6.41 1.19
N ALA A 134 0.46 7.27 0.87
CA ALA A 134 -0.94 7.02 1.18
C ALA A 134 -1.49 5.79 0.43
N ASN A 135 -1.13 5.62 -0.85
CA ASN A 135 -1.52 4.48 -1.67
C ASN A 135 -1.04 3.16 -1.05
N VAL A 136 0.25 3.09 -0.68
CA VAL A 136 0.83 1.92 0.00
C VAL A 136 0.15 1.69 1.34
N ALA A 137 -0.07 2.74 2.15
CA ALA A 137 -0.69 2.58 3.46
C ALA A 137 -2.12 2.04 3.34
N PHE A 138 -2.94 2.56 2.41
CA PHE A 138 -4.29 2.04 2.17
C PHE A 138 -4.28 0.61 1.64
N ALA A 139 -3.39 0.27 0.71
CA ALA A 139 -3.25 -1.10 0.23
C ALA A 139 -2.89 -2.06 1.38
N LEU A 140 -1.94 -1.69 2.25
CA LEU A 140 -1.58 -2.53 3.40
C LEU A 140 -2.71 -2.63 4.44
N LEU A 141 -3.50 -1.57 4.65
CA LEU A 141 -4.71 -1.62 5.46
C LEU A 141 -5.76 -2.55 4.84
N GLN A 142 -5.99 -2.50 3.53
CA GLN A 142 -6.85 -3.45 2.81
C GLN A 142 -6.41 -4.89 3.09
N GLY A 143 -5.11 -5.18 2.97
CA GLY A 143 -4.57 -6.51 3.24
C GLY A 143 -4.74 -6.96 4.69
N THR A 144 -4.60 -6.02 5.63
CA THR A 144 -4.83 -6.25 7.06
C THR A 144 -6.30 -6.58 7.33
N MET A 145 -7.25 -5.83 6.76
CA MET A 145 -8.68 -6.14 6.87
C MET A 145 -9.03 -7.48 6.22
N ALA A 146 -8.47 -7.77 5.04
CA ALA A 146 -8.64 -9.05 4.35
C ALA A 146 -8.05 -10.24 5.14
N ARG A 147 -6.99 -10.02 5.91
CA ARG A 147 -6.46 -11.01 6.86
C ARG A 147 -7.45 -11.31 7.98
N GLY A 148 -8.02 -10.29 8.62
CA GLY A 148 -9.06 -10.47 9.63
C GLY A 148 -10.25 -11.30 9.12
N ARG A 149 -10.66 -11.07 7.86
CA ARG A 149 -11.67 -11.91 7.18
C ARG A 149 -11.26 -13.38 7.04
N ARG A 150 -10.02 -13.65 6.59
CA ARG A 150 -9.50 -15.02 6.45
C ARG A 150 -9.36 -15.75 7.79
N GLU A 151 -9.06 -15.01 8.86
CA GLU A 151 -8.95 -15.55 10.22
C GLU A 151 -10.30 -15.70 10.94
N GLY A 152 -11.39 -15.19 10.37
CA GLY A 152 -12.72 -15.18 11.00
C GLY A 152 -12.92 -14.08 12.05
N ASN A 153 -11.96 -13.19 12.23
CA ASN A 153 -11.93 -12.12 13.24
C ASN A 153 -12.14 -10.73 12.62
N ALA A 154 -12.91 -10.66 11.52
CA ALA A 154 -13.04 -9.43 10.76
C ALA A 154 -13.69 -8.28 11.55
N ALA A 155 -14.62 -8.61 12.47
CA ALA A 155 -15.24 -7.66 13.38
C ALA A 155 -14.19 -7.02 14.30
N ASP A 156 -13.30 -7.79 14.92
CA ASP A 156 -12.29 -7.26 15.84
C ASP A 156 -11.34 -6.27 15.15
N TYR A 157 -10.91 -6.58 13.93
CA TYR A 157 -10.05 -5.70 13.14
C TYR A 157 -10.77 -4.40 12.77
N TRP A 158 -12.02 -4.52 12.35
CA TRP A 158 -12.88 -3.40 11.99
C TRP A 158 -13.18 -2.51 13.19
N ASP A 159 -13.63 -3.10 14.30
CA ASP A 159 -13.95 -2.43 15.56
C ASP A 159 -12.72 -1.69 16.09
N PHE A 160 -11.56 -2.35 16.09
CA PHE A 160 -10.32 -1.72 16.53
C PHE A 160 -10.00 -0.47 15.69
N LEU A 161 -10.06 -0.57 14.36
CA LEU A 161 -9.81 0.57 13.48
C LEU A 161 -10.83 1.69 13.69
N VAL A 162 -12.13 1.37 13.80
CA VAL A 162 -13.19 2.38 13.98
C VAL A 162 -13.11 3.07 15.33
N GLN A 163 -12.79 2.33 16.40
CA GLN A 163 -12.72 2.85 17.76
C GLN A 163 -11.46 3.69 18.01
N HIS A 164 -10.32 3.27 17.46
CA HIS A 164 -9.02 3.90 17.73
C HIS A 164 -8.55 4.86 16.63
N HIS A 165 -8.96 4.63 15.39
CA HIS A 165 -8.50 5.37 14.21
C HIS A 165 -9.62 5.80 13.23
N PRO A 166 -10.71 6.42 13.71
CA PRO A 166 -11.84 6.81 12.85
C PRO A 166 -11.44 7.83 11.76
N GLU A 167 -10.36 8.58 11.94
CA GLU A 167 -9.80 9.52 10.96
C GLU A 167 -9.34 8.85 9.67
N ILE A 168 -8.90 7.58 9.71
CA ILE A 168 -8.52 6.81 8.51
C ILE A 168 -9.70 6.74 7.53
N LEU A 169 -10.92 6.54 8.04
CA LEU A 169 -12.12 6.47 7.20
C LEU A 169 -12.44 7.81 6.55
N LYS A 170 -12.20 8.93 7.24
CA LYS A 170 -12.36 10.27 6.67
C LYS A 170 -11.31 10.52 5.59
N ARG A 171 -10.06 10.12 5.84
CA ARG A 171 -8.97 10.24 4.85
C ARG A 171 -9.26 9.39 3.62
N ALA A 172 -9.71 8.14 3.81
CA ALA A 172 -10.09 7.25 2.72
C ALA A 172 -11.23 7.85 1.88
N ALA A 173 -12.28 8.37 2.51
CA ALA A 173 -13.38 9.05 1.82
C ALA A 173 -12.88 10.27 1.01
N SER A 174 -11.96 11.06 1.58
CA SER A 174 -11.33 12.19 0.88
C SER A 174 -10.50 11.75 -0.32
N SER A 175 -9.69 10.69 -0.20
CA SER A 175 -8.90 10.14 -1.30
C SER A 175 -9.80 9.60 -2.42
N VAL A 176 -10.90 8.92 -2.07
CA VAL A 176 -11.89 8.45 -3.05
C VAL A 176 -12.55 9.62 -3.79
N ASN A 177 -12.90 10.70 -3.09
CA ASN A 177 -13.44 11.89 -3.76
C ASN A 177 -12.47 12.50 -4.78
N GLY A 178 -11.17 12.45 -4.51
CA GLY A 178 -10.11 12.93 -5.41
C GLY A 178 -9.99 12.17 -6.73
N ILE A 179 -10.57 10.96 -6.83
CA ILE A 179 -10.62 10.18 -8.09
C ILE A 179 -11.28 10.99 -9.21
N VAL A 180 -12.41 11.63 -8.91
CA VAL A 180 -13.21 12.37 -9.89
C VAL A 180 -12.42 13.52 -10.49
N ASP A 181 -11.57 14.13 -9.67
CA ASP A 181 -10.80 15.30 -10.08
C ASP A 181 -9.53 14.90 -10.85
N GLY A 182 -9.20 13.60 -10.93
CA GLY A 182 -7.97 13.10 -11.57
C GLY A 182 -6.71 13.38 -10.74
N HIS A 183 -6.86 13.62 -9.43
CA HIS A 183 -5.81 14.07 -8.52
C HIS A 183 -5.56 13.06 -7.38
N SER A 184 -5.85 11.76 -7.55
CA SER A 184 -5.51 10.82 -6.49
C SER A 184 -5.19 9.42 -6.98
N ASP A 185 -3.90 9.11 -7.06
CA ASP A 185 -3.39 7.75 -7.27
C ASP A 185 -3.75 6.85 -6.08
N SER A 186 -3.88 7.44 -4.88
CA SER A 186 -4.27 6.72 -3.65
C SER A 186 -5.77 6.38 -3.58
N GLY A 187 -6.61 7.03 -4.38
CA GLY A 187 -8.06 6.90 -4.31
C GLY A 187 -8.57 5.48 -4.57
N ALA A 188 -7.96 4.79 -5.54
CA ALA A 188 -8.30 3.40 -5.85
C ALA A 188 -7.99 2.46 -4.68
N SER A 189 -6.81 2.59 -4.05
CA SER A 189 -6.45 1.80 -2.87
C SER A 189 -7.28 2.14 -1.64
N ALA A 190 -7.66 3.41 -1.48
CA ALA A 190 -8.61 3.81 -0.43
C ALA A 190 -9.98 3.15 -0.64
N LEU A 191 -10.46 3.06 -1.88
CA LEU A 191 -11.72 2.40 -2.22
C LEU A 191 -11.65 0.89 -1.96
N THR A 192 -10.58 0.21 -2.37
CA THR A 192 -10.41 -1.23 -2.10
C THR A 192 -10.27 -1.52 -0.61
N PHE A 193 -9.62 -0.65 0.15
CA PHE A 193 -9.59 -0.70 1.62
C PHE A 193 -11.00 -0.62 2.23
N ILE A 194 -11.80 0.36 1.82
CA ILE A 194 -13.20 0.48 2.27
C ILE A 194 -14.01 -0.77 1.86
N GLY A 195 -13.79 -1.27 0.65
CA GLY A 195 -14.37 -2.53 0.17
C GLY A 195 -13.99 -3.71 1.07
N ALA A 196 -12.72 -3.85 1.45
CA ALA A 196 -12.27 -4.90 2.36
C ALA A 196 -12.89 -4.80 3.76
N MET A 197 -13.35 -3.61 4.18
CA MET A 197 -14.09 -3.43 5.43
C MET A 197 -15.57 -3.77 5.27
N TYR A 198 -16.25 -3.23 4.24
CA TYR A 198 -17.72 -3.21 4.19
C TYR A 198 -18.35 -4.03 3.06
N ALA A 199 -17.59 -4.48 2.06
CA ALA A 199 -18.15 -5.20 0.92
C ALA A 199 -18.73 -6.55 1.37
N PRO A 200 -19.97 -6.88 0.98
CA PRO A 200 -20.58 -8.17 1.25
C PRO A 200 -19.93 -9.25 0.39
N ARG A 201 -19.40 -10.29 1.04
CA ARG A 201 -18.91 -11.55 0.43
C ARG A 201 -17.93 -11.39 -0.75
N GLU A 202 -16.64 -11.50 -0.44
CA GLU A 202 -15.69 -12.15 -1.33
C GLU A 202 -15.25 -13.44 -0.63
N ALA A 203 -15.49 -14.61 -1.24
CA ALA A 203 -15.00 -15.92 -0.80
C ALA A 203 -15.65 -16.63 0.43
N GLY A 204 -16.97 -16.59 0.58
CA GLY A 204 -17.70 -17.65 1.32
C GLY A 204 -17.83 -17.51 2.84
N PHE A 205 -17.16 -16.55 3.49
CA PHE A 205 -17.39 -16.23 4.89
C PHE A 205 -18.45 -15.12 5.02
N ALA A 206 -19.51 -15.38 5.80
CA ALA A 206 -20.51 -14.36 6.09
C ALA A 206 -19.89 -13.33 7.03
N PHE A 207 -19.63 -12.14 6.51
CA PHE A 207 -19.26 -10.99 7.32
C PHE A 207 -20.49 -10.59 8.15
N PRO A 208 -20.37 -10.35 9.47
CA PRO A 208 -21.47 -9.75 10.21
C PRO A 208 -21.77 -8.38 9.57
N PRO A 209 -23.04 -8.00 9.38
CA PRO A 209 -23.35 -6.69 8.80
C PRO A 209 -22.73 -5.59 9.68
N ALA A 210 -21.67 -4.94 9.18
CA ALA A 210 -21.07 -3.80 9.87
C ALA A 210 -21.77 -2.51 9.40
N PRO A 211 -22.27 -1.68 10.32
CA PRO A 211 -22.88 -0.41 9.95
C PRO A 211 -21.82 0.52 9.38
N MET A 212 -21.99 0.93 8.13
CA MET A 212 -21.15 1.96 7.52
C MET A 212 -21.51 3.33 8.09
N PRO A 213 -20.55 4.13 8.59
CA PRO A 213 -20.83 5.48 9.07
C PRO A 213 -21.49 6.36 8.01
N THR A 214 -22.39 7.26 8.44
CA THR A 214 -23.19 8.08 7.50
C THR A 214 -22.34 8.90 6.54
N PHE A 215 -21.29 9.55 7.06
CA PHE A 215 -20.40 10.37 6.23
C PHE A 215 -19.72 9.54 5.13
N LEU A 216 -19.42 8.27 5.41
CA LEU A 216 -18.67 7.41 4.49
C LEU A 216 -19.57 6.97 3.33
N TRP A 217 -20.77 6.46 3.61
CA TRP A 217 -21.67 6.03 2.53
C TRP A 217 -22.16 7.21 1.68
N VAL A 218 -22.44 8.36 2.29
CA VAL A 218 -22.84 9.58 1.56
C VAL A 218 -21.71 10.03 0.64
N SER A 219 -20.47 10.04 1.14
CA SER A 219 -19.31 10.42 0.34
C SER A 219 -19.14 9.48 -0.85
N LEU A 220 -19.13 8.16 -0.63
CA LEU A 220 -18.97 7.16 -1.69
C LEU A 220 -20.08 7.26 -2.74
N LEU A 221 -21.33 7.43 -2.31
CA LEU A 221 -22.46 7.62 -3.22
C LEU A 221 -22.29 8.90 -4.03
N SER A 222 -21.88 10.00 -3.40
CA SER A 222 -21.62 11.26 -4.09
C SER A 222 -20.50 11.11 -5.12
N THR A 223 -19.38 10.44 -4.77
CA THR A 223 -18.31 10.13 -5.71
C THR A 223 -18.83 9.30 -6.88
N ALA A 224 -19.57 8.22 -6.62
CA ALA A 224 -20.11 7.33 -7.65
C ALA A 224 -21.04 8.08 -8.60
N VAL A 225 -21.93 8.93 -8.08
CA VAL A 225 -22.80 9.78 -8.91
C VAL A 225 -21.96 10.71 -9.77
N ARG A 226 -20.97 11.41 -9.19
CA ARG A 226 -20.08 12.32 -9.93
C ARG A 226 -19.31 11.61 -11.04
N ILE A 227 -18.84 10.38 -10.79
CA ILE A 227 -18.19 9.54 -11.80
C ILE A 227 -19.17 9.19 -12.92
N MET A 228 -20.33 8.64 -12.59
CA MET A 228 -21.35 8.21 -13.57
C MET A 228 -21.87 9.38 -14.43
N THR A 229 -21.98 10.57 -13.85
CA THR A 229 -22.45 11.78 -14.54
C THR A 229 -21.32 12.60 -15.15
N HIS A 230 -20.07 12.13 -15.12
CA HIS A 230 -18.92 12.91 -15.58
C HIS A 230 -18.94 13.10 -17.10
N GLU A 231 -18.60 14.29 -17.59
CA GLU A 231 -18.62 14.59 -19.04
C GLU A 231 -17.57 13.77 -19.82
N ARG A 232 -16.40 13.56 -19.21
CA ARG A 232 -15.32 12.74 -19.79
C ARG A 232 -15.67 11.26 -19.71
N GLN A 233 -15.69 10.60 -20.86
CA GLN A 233 -15.96 9.16 -20.96
C GLN A 233 -14.92 8.30 -20.22
N GLU A 234 -13.64 8.68 -20.26
CA GLU A 234 -12.55 7.95 -19.56
C GLU A 234 -12.78 7.83 -18.05
N ILE A 235 -13.39 8.85 -17.44
CA ILE A 235 -13.71 8.84 -16.01
C ILE A 235 -14.99 8.01 -15.75
N ARG A 236 -15.97 8.04 -16.66
CA ARG A 236 -17.18 7.21 -16.57
C ARG A 236 -16.87 5.71 -16.69
N ASP A 237 -15.94 5.36 -17.57
CA ASP A 237 -15.58 3.97 -17.89
C ASP A 237 -14.51 3.39 -16.92
N MET A 238 -14.12 4.13 -15.88
CA MET A 238 -13.21 3.66 -14.82
C MET A 238 -13.84 2.65 -13.85
N VAL A 239 -15.17 2.52 -13.84
CA VAL A 239 -15.97 1.69 -12.91
C VAL A 239 -16.65 0.57 -13.69
#